data_AF-A0A0B1SGD4-F1
#
_entry.id   AF-A0A0B1SGD4-F1
#
_cell.length_a   1.000
_cell.length_b   1.000
_cell.length_c   1.000
_cell.angle_alpha   90.00
_cell.angle_beta   90.00
_cell.angle_gamma   90.00
#
_symmetry.space_group_name_H-M   'P 1'
#
loop_
_entity.id
_entity.type
_entity.pdbx_description
1 polymer ?
#
loop_
_entity_poly.entity_id
_entity_poly.type
_entity_poly.pdbx_seq_one_letter_code
_entity_poly.pdbx_strand_id
1 'polypeptide(L)'
;MLSQLAADSVANGHHNVHFTTSLLLGDVDACLESLIATDRIPEAAFFARTHCPSQLPRIMGLWKAKADRVQKNTTRKIGESLADPERYENLFPDYAASLKAESYLRELSKLAIPASARAPTNAQRNVAEELETAMSTGAVTFDDAGQAHLRGVPRKPTAPVVNSTEPKLSPTPAATMAAAAVAAPLAAEAARKRTPSPPPREPTPEQEEENGRQVRYSLYYH
;
A
#
# COMPACT_ATOMS: atom_id res chain seq x y z
N MET A 1 17.82 -7.78 12.09
CA MET A 1 17.75 -6.46 12.73
C MET A 1 16.53 -5.68 12.25
N LEU A 2 16.39 -5.34 10.96
CA LEU A 2 15.19 -4.62 10.47
C LEU A 2 13.89 -5.41 10.62
N SER A 3 13.91 -6.73 10.41
CA SER A 3 12.75 -7.60 10.62
C SER A 3 12.26 -7.63 12.06
N GLN A 4 13.18 -7.61 13.03
CA GLN A 4 12.85 -7.53 14.46
C GLN A 4 12.25 -6.16 14.80
N LEU A 5 12.87 -5.08 14.31
CA LEU A 5 12.33 -3.73 14.51
C LEU A 5 10.92 -3.57 13.94
N ALA A 6 10.66 -4.16 12.77
CA ALA A 6 9.32 -4.16 12.18
C ALA A 6 8.30 -4.86 13.08
N ALA A 7 8.65 -6.04 13.65
CA ALA A 7 7.79 -6.79 14.56
C ALA A 7 7.54 -6.04 15.89
N ASP A 8 8.60 -5.49 16.50
CA ASP A 8 8.51 -4.72 17.73
C ASP A 8 7.67 -3.44 17.53
N SER A 9 7.77 -2.81 16.36
CA SER A 9 7.00 -1.62 16.04
C SER A 9 5.49 -1.89 15.95
N VAL A 10 5.09 -3.08 15.47
CA VAL A 10 3.68 -3.51 15.50
C VAL A 10 3.21 -3.68 16.95
N ALA A 11 3.99 -4.40 17.77
CA ALA A 11 3.65 -4.67 19.16
C ALA A 11 3.49 -3.38 20.00
N ASN A 12 4.32 -2.37 19.72
CA ASN A 12 4.29 -1.08 20.39
C ASN A 12 3.33 -0.05 19.75
N GLY A 13 2.59 -0.41 18.69
CA GLY A 13 1.69 0.52 17.98
C GLY A 13 2.40 1.66 17.23
N HIS A 14 3.69 1.52 16.94
CA HIS A 14 4.48 2.51 16.20
C HIS A 14 4.30 2.33 14.68
N HIS A 15 3.12 2.67 14.17
CA HIS A 15 2.73 2.42 12.77
C HIS A 15 3.68 3.03 11.72
N ASN A 16 4.18 4.25 11.95
CA ASN A 16 5.10 4.90 11.00
C ASN A 16 6.43 4.17 10.90
N VAL A 17 6.97 3.73 12.05
CA VAL A 17 8.23 2.98 12.10
C VAL A 17 8.03 1.63 11.43
N HIS A 18 6.93 0.93 11.76
CA HIS A 18 6.58 -0.32 11.11
C HIS A 18 6.51 -0.16 9.58
N PHE A 19 5.75 0.81 9.08
CA PHE A 19 5.64 1.09 7.65
C PHE A 19 7.00 1.33 6.98
N THR A 20 7.84 2.21 7.54
CA THR A 20 9.16 2.50 6.98
C THR A 20 10.06 1.26 7.00
N THR A 21 10.06 0.49 8.08
CA THR A 21 10.89 -0.73 8.17
C THR A 21 10.45 -1.81 7.20
N SER A 22 9.13 -2.03 7.04
CA SER A 22 8.57 -2.98 6.08
C SER A 22 8.86 -2.55 4.64
N LEU A 23 8.77 -1.25 4.35
CA LEU A 23 9.09 -0.71 3.01
C LEU A 23 10.56 -0.93 2.66
N LEU A 24 11.48 -0.72 3.61
CA LEU A 24 12.91 -0.96 3.41
C LEU A 24 13.24 -2.45 3.25
N LEU A 25 12.46 -3.33 3.85
CA LEU A 25 12.57 -4.79 3.65
C LEU A 25 11.97 -5.25 2.32
N GLY A 26 11.22 -4.37 1.63
CA GLY A 26 10.47 -4.73 0.42
C GLY A 26 9.18 -5.49 0.69
N ASP A 27 8.70 -5.52 1.94
CA ASP A 27 7.44 -6.16 2.31
C ASP A 27 6.26 -5.21 2.06
N VAL A 28 5.82 -5.17 0.80
CA VAL A 28 4.72 -4.32 0.33
C VAL A 28 3.39 -4.71 0.97
N ASP A 29 3.18 -6.00 1.21
CA ASP A 29 1.92 -6.51 1.77
C ASP A 29 1.77 -6.06 3.23
N ALA A 30 2.83 -6.13 4.04
CA ALA A 30 2.82 -5.59 5.41
C ALA A 30 2.61 -4.06 5.45
N CYS A 31 3.21 -3.32 4.50
CA CYS A 31 2.99 -1.87 4.38
C CYS A 31 1.51 -1.56 4.12
N LEU A 32 0.89 -2.32 3.21
CA LEU A 32 -0.51 -2.13 2.85
C LEU A 32 -1.44 -2.45 4.03
N GLU A 33 -1.22 -3.59 4.71
CA GLU A 33 -2.01 -3.96 5.89
C GLU A 33 -1.88 -2.92 7.02
N SER A 34 -0.71 -2.31 7.20
CA SER A 34 -0.54 -1.23 8.18
C SER A 34 -1.38 0.01 7.85
N LEU A 35 -1.56 0.35 6.57
CA LEU A 35 -2.40 1.48 6.16
C LEU A 35 -3.88 1.16 6.36
N ILE A 36 -4.29 -0.09 6.08
CA ILE A 36 -5.66 -0.56 6.31
C ILE A 36 -5.99 -0.59 7.81
N ALA A 37 -5.08 -1.13 8.64
CA ALA A 37 -5.26 -1.22 10.09
C ALA A 37 -5.37 0.16 10.77
N THR A 38 -4.75 1.19 10.19
CA THR A 38 -4.84 2.58 10.68
C THR A 38 -5.99 3.37 10.04
N ASP A 39 -6.90 2.71 9.32
CA ASP A 39 -8.05 3.29 8.65
C ASP A 39 -7.69 4.37 7.60
N ARG A 40 -6.48 4.32 7.05
CA ARG A 40 -5.97 5.25 6.02
C ARG A 40 -6.20 4.68 4.61
N ILE A 41 -7.45 4.38 4.30
CA ILE A 41 -7.83 3.68 3.06
C ILE A 41 -7.45 4.43 1.77
N PRO A 42 -7.60 5.77 1.65
CA PRO A 42 -7.16 6.48 0.45
C PRO A 42 -5.64 6.38 0.20
N GLU A 43 -4.82 6.41 1.27
CA GLU A 43 -3.37 6.22 1.16
C GLU A 43 -3.06 4.77 0.73
N ALA A 44 -3.75 3.78 1.30
CA ALA A 44 -3.62 2.38 0.92
C ALA A 44 -3.94 2.15 -0.56
N ALA A 45 -4.97 2.83 -1.08
CA ALA A 45 -5.36 2.78 -2.48
C ALA A 45 -4.26 3.28 -3.43
N PHE A 46 -3.70 4.45 -3.15
CA PHE A 46 -2.61 5.00 -3.95
C PHE A 46 -1.36 4.13 -3.88
N PHE A 47 -1.04 3.62 -2.69
CA PHE A 47 0.10 2.73 -2.49
C PHE A 47 -0.06 1.41 -3.26
N ALA A 48 -1.24 0.81 -3.25
CA ALA A 48 -1.48 -0.43 -3.99
C ALA A 48 -1.41 -0.23 -5.50
N ARG A 49 -1.94 0.89 -6.01
CA ARG A 49 -1.83 1.20 -7.44
C ARG A 49 -0.38 1.22 -7.93
N THR A 50 0.58 1.64 -7.10
CA THR A 50 1.98 1.76 -7.51
C THR A 50 2.83 0.53 -7.19
N HIS A 51 2.54 -0.19 -6.10
CA HIS A 51 3.41 -1.28 -5.62
C HIS A 51 2.77 -2.68 -5.65
N CYS A 52 1.44 -2.79 -5.54
CA CYS A 52 0.73 -4.07 -5.56
C CYS A 52 -0.64 -3.94 -6.26
N PRO A 53 -0.66 -3.69 -7.59
CA PRO A 53 -1.88 -3.52 -8.36
C PRO A 53 -2.87 -4.70 -8.22
N SER A 54 -2.39 -5.92 -7.96
CA SER A 54 -3.20 -7.10 -7.68
C SER A 54 -4.15 -6.95 -6.48
N GLN A 55 -3.77 -6.12 -5.49
CA GLN A 55 -4.57 -5.86 -4.29
C GLN A 55 -5.49 -4.64 -4.43
N LEU A 56 -5.36 -3.88 -5.52
CA LEU A 56 -6.12 -2.65 -5.75
C LEU A 56 -7.64 -2.88 -5.74
N PRO A 57 -8.20 -3.94 -6.37
CA PRO A 57 -9.64 -4.20 -6.33
C PRO A 57 -10.17 -4.42 -4.91
N ARG A 58 -9.43 -5.13 -4.05
CA ARG A 58 -9.77 -5.35 -2.64
C ARG A 58 -9.90 -4.02 -1.90
N ILE A 59 -8.91 -3.13 -2.08
CA ILE A 59 -8.87 -1.85 -1.36
C ILE A 59 -9.91 -0.88 -1.90
N MET A 60 -10.20 -0.89 -3.22
CA MET A 60 -11.31 -0.12 -3.78
C MET A 60 -12.64 -0.51 -3.16
N GLY A 61 -12.87 -1.81 -2.95
CA GLY A 61 -14.05 -2.29 -2.22
C GLY A 61 -14.14 -1.71 -0.81
N LEU A 62 -13.04 -1.73 -0.05
CA LEU A 62 -12.98 -1.13 1.30
C LEU A 62 -13.19 0.39 1.27
N TRP A 63 -12.63 1.08 0.28
CA TRP A 63 -12.78 2.52 0.14
C TRP A 63 -14.21 2.90 -0.19
N LYS A 64 -14.85 2.22 -1.13
CA LYS A 64 -16.27 2.41 -1.46
C LYS A 64 -17.14 2.21 -0.23
N ALA A 65 -16.97 1.09 0.48
CA ALA A 65 -17.71 0.82 1.70
C ALA A 65 -17.51 1.91 2.77
N LYS A 66 -16.29 2.47 2.90
CA LYS A 66 -16.01 3.59 3.79
C LYS A 66 -16.67 4.89 3.31
N ALA A 67 -16.58 5.19 2.02
CA ALA A 67 -17.18 6.36 1.41
C ALA A 67 -18.70 6.35 1.57
N ASP A 68 -19.35 5.19 1.37
CA ASP A 68 -20.78 5.02 1.54
C ASP A 68 -21.23 5.25 2.99
N ARG A 69 -20.42 4.81 3.97
CA ARG A 69 -20.68 5.08 5.40
C ARG A 69 -20.64 6.58 5.71
N VAL A 70 -19.67 7.31 5.17
CA VAL A 70 -19.54 8.77 5.34
C VAL A 70 -20.66 9.50 4.59
N GLN A 71 -21.04 9.01 3.41
CA GLN A 71 -22.07 9.58 2.54
C GLN A 71 -23.48 9.54 3.17
N LYS A 72 -23.74 8.66 4.14
CA LYS A 72 -24.98 8.76 4.96
C LYS A 72 -25.17 10.15 5.58
N ASN A 73 -24.08 10.92 5.72
CA ASN A 73 -24.06 12.26 6.30
C ASN A 73 -23.77 13.38 5.28
N THR A 74 -23.70 13.11 3.96
CA THR A 74 -23.33 14.11 2.93
C THR A 74 -23.89 13.78 1.53
N THR A 75 -24.38 14.79 0.81
CA THR A 75 -25.08 14.66 -0.49
C THR A 75 -24.23 14.13 -1.65
N ARG A 76 -22.89 14.14 -1.56
CA ARG A 76 -21.99 13.76 -2.67
C ARG A 76 -21.76 12.25 -2.74
N LYS A 77 -22.00 11.66 -3.91
CA LYS A 77 -21.77 10.25 -4.20
C LYS A 77 -20.29 9.93 -4.49
N ILE A 78 -19.48 9.86 -3.44
CA ILE A 78 -18.04 9.61 -3.57
C ILE A 78 -17.76 8.17 -4.03
N GLY A 79 -18.51 7.18 -3.51
CA GLY A 79 -18.32 5.77 -3.88
C GLY A 79 -18.56 5.47 -5.36
N GLU A 80 -19.57 6.10 -5.97
CA GLU A 80 -19.87 5.96 -7.41
C GLU A 80 -18.82 6.63 -8.31
N SER A 81 -18.08 7.61 -7.78
CA SER A 81 -16.98 8.27 -8.52
C SER A 81 -15.70 7.44 -8.53
N LEU A 82 -15.58 6.43 -7.67
CA LEU A 82 -14.42 5.53 -7.63
C LEU A 82 -14.60 4.41 -8.67
N ALA A 83 -13.86 4.50 -9.77
CA ALA A 83 -13.87 3.47 -10.82
C ALA A 83 -13.05 2.24 -10.40
N ASP A 84 -13.58 1.04 -10.70
CA ASP A 84 -12.86 -0.21 -10.49
C ASP A 84 -12.02 -0.55 -11.74
N PRO A 85 -10.72 -0.90 -11.59
CA PRO A 85 -9.85 -1.21 -12.71
C PRO A 85 -10.25 -2.51 -13.45
N GLU A 86 -10.85 -3.47 -12.74
CA GLU A 86 -11.34 -4.72 -13.35
C GLU A 86 -12.65 -4.55 -14.14
N ARG A 87 -13.52 -3.61 -13.72
CA ARG A 87 -14.82 -3.41 -14.36
C ARG A 87 -14.76 -2.46 -15.54
N TYR A 88 -13.77 -1.57 -15.54
CA TYR A 88 -13.60 -0.52 -16.54
C TYR A 88 -12.17 -0.52 -17.06
N GLU A 89 -11.74 -1.62 -17.66
CA GLU A 89 -10.38 -1.78 -18.21
C GLU A 89 -10.02 -0.67 -19.21
N ASN A 90 -11.01 -0.14 -19.94
CA ASN A 90 -10.86 0.98 -20.87
C ASN A 90 -10.41 2.30 -20.19
N LEU A 91 -10.63 2.46 -18.88
CA LEU A 91 -10.15 3.60 -18.11
C LEU A 91 -8.72 3.40 -17.61
N PHE A 92 -8.18 2.18 -17.69
CA PHE A 92 -6.89 1.80 -17.14
C PHE A 92 -6.08 0.92 -18.12
N PRO A 93 -5.64 1.46 -19.27
CA PRO A 93 -4.95 0.68 -20.31
C PRO A 93 -3.68 -0.01 -19.81
N ASP A 94 -2.97 0.59 -18.85
CA ASP A 94 -1.70 0.06 -18.32
C ASP A 94 -1.89 -0.92 -17.14
N TYR A 95 -3.13 -1.22 -16.73
CA TYR A 95 -3.38 -2.06 -15.56
C TYR A 95 -2.89 -3.50 -15.76
N ALA A 96 -3.20 -4.10 -16.92
CA ALA A 96 -2.76 -5.45 -17.25
C ALA A 96 -1.22 -5.56 -17.32
N ALA A 97 -0.54 -4.54 -17.86
CA ALA A 97 0.91 -4.47 -17.87
C ALA A 97 1.48 -4.34 -16.45
N SER A 98 0.83 -3.54 -15.59
CA SER A 98 1.23 -3.35 -14.19
C SER A 98 1.11 -4.65 -13.38
N LEU A 99 0.09 -5.48 -13.62
CA LEU A 99 -0.03 -6.80 -12.97
C LEU A 99 1.11 -7.74 -13.33
N LYS A 100 1.53 -7.76 -14.60
CA LYS A 100 2.69 -8.56 -15.05
C LYS A 100 4.00 -8.05 -14.46
N ALA A 101 4.16 -6.73 -14.40
CA ALA A 101 5.31 -6.08 -13.78
C ALA A 101 5.39 -6.39 -12.27
N GLU A 102 4.26 -6.36 -11.57
CA GLU A 102 4.20 -6.74 -10.15
C GLU A 102 4.65 -8.19 -9.95
N SER A 103 4.11 -9.14 -10.71
CA SER A 103 4.44 -10.55 -10.53
C SER A 103 5.92 -10.82 -10.84
N TYR A 104 6.49 -10.16 -11.86
CA TYR A 104 7.92 -10.19 -12.14
C TYR A 104 8.76 -9.63 -10.98
N LEU A 105 8.39 -8.47 -10.42
CA LEU A 105 9.08 -7.87 -9.28
C LEU A 105 9.01 -8.76 -8.03
N ARG A 106 7.88 -9.44 -7.80
CA ARG A 106 7.72 -10.39 -6.69
C ARG A 106 8.61 -11.62 -6.83
N GLU A 107 8.94 -12.05 -8.05
CA GLU A 107 9.95 -13.09 -8.25
C GLU A 107 11.37 -12.57 -8.06
N LEU A 108 11.67 -11.38 -8.58
CA LEU A 108 12.99 -10.76 -8.41
C LEU A 108 13.32 -10.50 -6.94
N SER A 109 12.34 -10.11 -6.11
CA SER A 109 12.56 -9.85 -4.68
C SER A 109 12.95 -11.09 -3.88
N LYS A 110 12.65 -12.30 -4.39
CA LYS A 110 13.06 -13.56 -3.77
C LYS A 110 14.55 -13.86 -4.00
N LEU A 111 15.18 -13.20 -4.96
CA LEU A 111 16.59 -13.37 -5.24
C LEU A 111 17.44 -12.66 -4.19
N ALA A 112 18.36 -13.40 -3.57
CA ALA A 112 19.34 -12.81 -2.67
C ALA A 112 20.40 -12.05 -3.48
N ILE A 113 20.42 -10.73 -3.34
CA ILE A 113 21.48 -9.90 -3.94
C ILE A 113 22.67 -9.90 -2.98
N PRO A 114 23.86 -10.35 -3.40
CA PRO A 114 25.05 -10.32 -2.55
C PRO A 114 25.45 -8.87 -2.27
N ALA A 115 25.96 -8.59 -1.08
CA ALA A 115 26.36 -7.24 -0.68
C ALA A 115 27.45 -6.60 -1.57
N SER A 116 28.21 -7.44 -2.29
CA SER A 116 29.22 -6.99 -3.26
C SER A 116 28.60 -6.46 -4.56
N ALA A 117 27.38 -6.87 -4.91
CA ALA A 117 26.69 -6.39 -6.10
C ALA A 117 25.98 -5.06 -5.81
N ARG A 118 26.23 -4.06 -6.66
CA ARG A 118 25.56 -2.77 -6.57
C ARG A 118 24.27 -2.80 -7.36
N ALA A 119 23.13 -2.79 -6.66
CA ALA A 119 21.84 -2.65 -7.31
C ALA A 119 21.73 -1.28 -8.02
N PRO A 120 21.07 -1.22 -9.19
CA PRO A 120 20.79 0.05 -9.86
C PRO A 120 19.89 0.92 -8.98
N THR A 121 20.05 2.24 -9.10
CA THR A 121 19.19 3.19 -8.38
C THR A 121 17.81 3.27 -9.01
N ASN A 122 16.79 3.71 -8.27
CA ASN A 122 15.43 3.88 -8.81
C ASN A 122 15.38 4.81 -10.02
N ALA A 123 16.32 5.77 -10.15
CA ALA A 123 16.40 6.68 -11.29
C ALA A 123 16.89 6.00 -12.59
N GLN A 124 17.60 4.89 -12.47
CA GLN A 124 18.19 4.16 -13.59
C GLN A 124 17.37 2.93 -13.97
N ARG A 125 16.33 2.61 -13.18
CA ARG A 125 15.59 1.36 -13.29
C ARG A 125 14.28 1.59 -14.06
N ASN A 126 14.07 0.84 -15.14
CA ASN A 126 12.79 0.80 -15.84
C ASN A 126 12.25 -0.64 -15.85
N VAL A 127 11.28 -0.90 -14.96
CA VAL A 127 10.71 -2.24 -14.78
C VAL A 127 9.97 -2.72 -16.04
N ALA A 128 9.35 -1.82 -16.79
CA ALA A 128 8.63 -2.20 -18.01
C ALA A 128 9.61 -2.71 -19.09
N GLU A 129 10.70 -1.98 -19.34
CA GLU A 129 11.73 -2.40 -20.31
C GLU A 129 12.48 -3.67 -19.85
N GLU A 130 12.78 -3.78 -18.56
CA GLU A 130 13.37 -4.98 -17.95
C GLU A 130 12.49 -6.21 -18.20
N LEU A 131 11.18 -6.05 -18.03
CA LEU A 131 10.22 -7.12 -18.22
C LEU A 131 10.13 -7.57 -19.68
N GLU A 132 10.01 -6.63 -20.62
CA GLU A 132 9.97 -6.93 -22.06
C GLU A 132 11.26 -7.63 -22.52
N THR A 133 12.41 -7.18 -22.02
CA THR A 133 13.70 -7.83 -22.28
C THR A 133 13.74 -9.25 -21.69
N ALA A 134 13.24 -9.43 -20.46
CA ALA A 134 13.18 -10.74 -19.82
C ALA A 134 12.21 -11.72 -20.51
N MET A 135 11.10 -11.21 -21.06
CA MET A 135 10.16 -11.99 -21.87
C MET A 135 10.78 -12.40 -23.22
N SER A 136 11.38 -11.45 -23.95
CA SER A 136 11.99 -11.72 -25.26
C SER A 136 13.19 -12.67 -25.20
N THR A 137 13.98 -12.61 -24.12
CA THR A 137 15.08 -13.55 -23.86
C THR A 137 14.61 -14.90 -23.31
N GLY A 138 13.33 -15.04 -22.94
CA GLY A 138 12.78 -16.24 -22.31
C GLY A 138 13.30 -16.50 -20.89
N ALA A 139 13.78 -15.46 -20.21
CA ALA A 139 14.21 -15.51 -18.82
C ALA A 139 13.02 -15.54 -17.84
N VAL A 140 11.87 -14.97 -18.25
CA VAL A 140 10.61 -14.99 -17.50
C VAL A 140 9.54 -15.70 -18.32
N THR A 141 8.77 -16.56 -17.67
CA THR A 141 7.54 -17.16 -18.22
C THR A 141 6.36 -16.87 -17.31
N PHE A 142 5.17 -16.70 -17.87
CA PHE A 142 3.93 -16.52 -17.11
C PHE A 142 3.10 -17.80 -17.14
N ASP A 143 2.46 -18.12 -16.03
CA ASP A 143 1.46 -19.19 -15.98
C ASP A 143 0.07 -18.69 -16.40
N ASP A 144 -0.89 -19.61 -16.48
CA ASP A 144 -2.29 -19.29 -16.82
C ASP A 144 -2.97 -18.39 -15.77
N ALA A 145 -2.40 -18.28 -14.56
CA ALA A 145 -2.87 -17.41 -13.49
C ALA A 145 -2.24 -16.00 -13.54
N GLY A 146 -1.33 -15.72 -14.49
CA GLY A 146 -0.65 -14.43 -14.63
C GLY A 146 0.56 -14.23 -13.70
N GLN A 147 1.03 -15.29 -13.05
CA GLN A 147 2.18 -15.29 -12.16
C GLN A 147 3.49 -15.53 -12.94
N ALA A 148 4.45 -14.63 -12.74
CA ALA A 148 5.78 -14.74 -13.36
C ALA A 148 6.61 -15.86 -12.72
N HIS A 149 7.47 -16.48 -13.52
CA HIS A 149 8.41 -17.50 -13.10
C HIS A 149 9.77 -17.24 -13.76
N LEU A 150 10.82 -17.10 -12.94
CA LEU A 150 12.19 -16.90 -13.41
C LEU A 150 12.86 -18.24 -13.76
N ARG A 151 13.51 -18.29 -14.93
CA ARG A 151 14.23 -19.47 -15.39
C ARG A 151 15.57 -19.60 -14.64
N GLY A 152 15.85 -20.78 -14.08
CA GLY A 152 17.14 -21.09 -13.45
C GLY A 152 17.22 -20.90 -11.92
N VAL A 153 16.16 -20.41 -11.28
CA VAL A 153 16.06 -20.38 -9.81
C VAL A 153 15.58 -21.75 -9.32
N PRO A 154 16.28 -22.43 -8.38
CA PRO A 154 15.84 -23.71 -7.86
C PRO A 154 14.48 -23.56 -7.17
N ARG A 155 13.48 -24.27 -7.69
CA ARG A 155 12.12 -24.28 -7.14
C ARG A 155 12.16 -24.93 -5.75
N LYS A 156 11.65 -24.24 -4.73
CA LYS A 156 11.05 -24.94 -3.60
C LYS A 156 9.69 -25.43 -4.09
N PRO A 157 9.41 -26.75 -4.16
CA PRO A 157 8.12 -27.23 -4.64
C PRO A 157 7.03 -26.73 -3.70
N THR A 158 6.18 -25.83 -4.21
CA THR A 158 4.90 -25.51 -3.59
C THR A 158 3.97 -26.70 -3.83
N ALA A 159 3.54 -27.33 -2.75
CA ALA A 159 2.56 -28.42 -2.82
C ALA A 159 1.26 -27.89 -3.46
N PRO A 160 0.60 -28.66 -4.33
CA PRO A 160 -0.67 -28.24 -4.91
C PRO A 160 -1.72 -28.17 -3.80
N VAL A 161 -2.41 -27.03 -3.72
CA VAL A 161 -3.61 -26.85 -2.90
C VAL A 161 -4.72 -27.70 -3.55
N VAL A 162 -4.93 -28.90 -3.02
CA VAL A 162 -6.11 -29.71 -3.34
C VAL A 162 -7.18 -29.39 -2.29
N ASN A 163 -8.29 -28.85 -2.79
CA ASN A 163 -9.47 -28.50 -2.02
C ASN A 163 -10.34 -29.75 -1.76
N SER A 164 -11.06 -29.73 -0.63
CA SER A 164 -12.12 -30.66 -0.19
C SER A 164 -11.62 -32.04 0.26
N THR A 165 -11.80 -32.47 1.52
CA THR A 165 -13.08 -32.73 2.18
C THR A 165 -12.84 -33.02 3.67
N GLU A 166 -13.67 -32.48 4.57
CA GLU A 166 -13.90 -33.06 5.92
C GLU A 166 -14.40 -34.51 5.78
N PRO A 167 -14.15 -35.44 6.73
CA PRO A 167 -14.58 -35.26 8.13
C PRO A 167 -13.74 -35.95 9.22
N LYS A 168 -13.97 -35.55 10.48
CA LYS A 168 -14.49 -36.41 11.57
C LYS A 168 -13.87 -36.08 12.94
N LEU A 169 -14.74 -35.52 13.78
CA LEU A 169 -14.61 -35.36 15.22
C LEU A 169 -14.44 -36.72 15.93
N SER A 170 -13.51 -36.77 16.89
CA SER A 170 -13.73 -37.42 18.19
C SER A 170 -12.74 -36.91 19.25
N PRO A 171 -13.09 -36.95 20.56
CA PRO A 171 -12.55 -36.00 21.54
C PRO A 171 -11.67 -36.62 22.67
N THR A 172 -10.96 -35.70 23.36
CA THR A 172 -10.45 -35.70 24.77
C THR A 172 -9.35 -36.72 25.18
N PRO A 173 -8.60 -36.52 26.31
CA PRO A 173 -8.62 -35.41 27.26
C PRO A 173 -7.26 -34.82 27.74
N ALA A 174 -7.40 -33.61 28.30
CA ALA A 174 -6.73 -33.02 29.46
C ALA A 174 -5.25 -33.37 29.77
N ALA A 175 -4.39 -32.36 29.65
CA ALA A 175 -3.22 -32.20 30.52
C ALA A 175 -3.17 -30.74 31.01
N THR A 176 -3.58 -30.59 32.26
CA THR A 176 -3.41 -29.43 33.13
C THR A 176 -1.93 -29.16 33.39
N MET A 177 -1.43 -27.94 33.16
CA MET A 177 -0.42 -27.23 33.98
C MET A 177 -0.53 -25.73 33.66
N ALA A 178 -1.19 -24.95 34.52
CA ALA A 178 -0.59 -24.20 35.64
C ALA A 178 -0.13 -22.80 35.22
N ALA A 179 -0.94 -21.82 35.64
CA ALA A 179 -0.66 -20.39 35.57
C ALA A 179 0.51 -20.02 36.50
N ALA A 180 1.36 -19.10 36.05
CA ALA A 180 2.21 -18.30 36.91
C ALA A 180 2.22 -16.86 36.39
N ALA A 181 1.40 -16.03 37.03
CA ALA A 181 1.45 -14.59 36.93
C ALA A 181 2.61 -14.08 37.80
N VAL A 182 3.45 -13.17 37.27
CA VAL A 182 4.30 -12.30 38.09
C VAL A 182 4.37 -10.91 37.46
N ALA A 183 3.61 -10.00 38.08
CA ALA A 183 3.90 -8.61 38.42
C ALA A 183 4.71 -7.70 37.47
N ALA A 184 4.05 -6.61 37.08
CA ALA A 184 4.65 -5.32 36.74
C ALA A 184 5.50 -4.73 37.89
N PRO A 185 6.33 -3.72 37.58
CA PRO A 185 5.99 -2.42 38.13
C PRO A 185 6.04 -1.27 37.12
N LEU A 186 5.15 -0.31 37.36
CA LEU A 186 5.12 1.02 36.81
C LEU A 186 6.44 1.77 37.03
N ALA A 187 6.92 2.48 36.01
CA ALA A 187 7.82 3.62 36.19
C ALA A 187 7.56 4.70 35.12
N ALA A 188 6.94 5.78 35.59
CA ALA A 188 7.16 7.19 35.25
C ALA A 188 7.10 7.63 33.78
N GLU A 189 5.91 8.09 33.42
CA GLU A 189 5.57 9.05 32.38
C GLU A 189 6.33 10.39 32.55
N ALA A 190 7.25 10.69 31.64
CA ALA A 190 7.88 12.00 31.54
C ALA A 190 7.23 12.81 30.41
N ALA A 191 6.53 13.88 30.81
CA ALA A 191 5.80 14.80 29.98
C ALA A 191 6.62 15.36 28.82
N ARG A 192 6.21 15.03 27.58
CA ARG A 192 6.65 15.75 26.37
C ARG A 192 5.99 17.13 26.37
N LYS A 193 6.77 18.17 26.69
CA LYS A 193 6.35 19.56 26.48
C LYS A 193 6.13 19.79 24.98
N ARG A 194 4.87 19.95 24.58
CA ARG A 194 4.49 20.38 23.23
C ARG A 194 4.93 21.83 23.04
N THR A 195 5.85 22.08 22.12
CA THR A 195 6.12 23.44 21.64
C THR A 195 4.93 23.94 20.82
N PRO A 196 4.45 25.18 21.01
CA PRO A 196 3.33 25.71 20.24
C PRO A 196 3.70 25.93 18.78
N SER A 197 2.77 25.56 17.90
CA SER A 197 2.85 25.78 16.45
C SER A 197 2.81 27.29 16.13
N PRO A 198 3.54 27.79 15.10
CA PRO A 198 3.48 29.19 14.70
C PRO A 198 2.10 29.56 14.12
N PRO A 199 1.65 30.82 14.29
CA PRO A 199 0.34 31.26 13.82
C PRO A 199 0.25 31.31 12.28
N PRO A 200 -0.97 31.24 11.70
CA PRO A 200 -1.17 31.27 10.25
C PRO A 200 -0.71 32.60 9.64
N ARG A 201 -0.06 32.53 8.46
CA ARG A 201 0.26 33.69 7.63
C ARG A 201 -1.03 34.33 7.12
N GLU A 202 -1.18 35.65 7.30
CA GLU A 202 -2.21 36.43 6.62
C GLU A 202 -1.99 36.41 5.08
N PRO A 203 -3.07 36.36 4.28
CA PRO A 203 -2.95 36.38 2.83
C PRO A 203 -2.61 37.79 2.33
N THR A 204 -1.45 37.91 1.70
CA THR A 204 -1.07 39.06 0.88
C THR A 204 -2.05 39.18 -0.31
N PRO A 205 -2.62 40.35 -0.62
CA PRO A 205 -3.47 40.51 -1.78
C PRO A 205 -2.63 40.41 -3.07
N GLU A 206 -2.92 39.40 -3.89
CA GLU A 206 -2.40 39.29 -5.26
C GLU A 206 -3.03 40.40 -6.11
N GLN A 207 -2.19 41.11 -6.85
CA GLN A 207 -2.60 42.12 -7.82
C GLN A 207 -3.15 41.40 -9.06
N GLU A 208 -4.45 41.52 -9.31
CA GLU A 208 -5.07 41.10 -10.57
C GLU A 208 -4.63 42.07 -11.69
N GLU A 209 -3.69 41.64 -12.53
CA GLU A 209 -3.47 42.27 -13.84
C GLU A 209 -4.60 41.83 -14.80
N GLU A 210 -5.75 42.52 -14.74
CA GLU A 210 -6.77 42.42 -15.79
C GLU A 210 -6.43 43.38 -16.94
N ASN A 211 -5.84 42.78 -17.97
CA ASN A 211 -5.48 43.43 -19.22
C ASN A 211 -6.74 43.87 -19.98
N GLY A 212 -7.04 45.17 -19.93
CA GLY A 212 -7.63 45.91 -21.05
C GLY A 212 -9.14 45.80 -21.25
N ARG A 213 -9.93 46.68 -20.61
CA ARG A 213 -11.08 47.32 -21.26
C ARG A 213 -11.52 48.63 -20.59
N GLN A 214 -11.22 49.72 -21.29
CA GLN A 214 -11.83 51.05 -21.27
C GLN A 214 -12.92 51.32 -20.22
N VAL A 215 -12.56 52.00 -19.13
CA VAL A 215 -13.50 52.60 -18.18
C VAL A 215 -14.15 53.82 -18.84
N ARG A 216 -15.45 53.75 -19.15
CA ARG A 216 -16.27 54.96 -19.38
C ARG A 216 -17.00 55.31 -18.09
N TYR A 217 -16.62 56.45 -17.53
CA TYR A 217 -17.34 57.16 -16.48
C TYR A 217 -18.83 57.34 -16.84
N SER A 218 -19.72 56.98 -15.92
CA SER A 218 -21.04 57.61 -15.83
C SER A 218 -21.39 57.80 -14.36
N LEU A 219 -21.23 59.05 -13.93
CA LEU A 219 -21.79 59.62 -12.72
C LEU A 219 -23.31 59.63 -12.84
N TYR A 220 -24.04 59.12 -11.84
CA TYR A 220 -25.38 59.63 -11.53
C TYR A 220 -25.61 59.62 -10.02
N TYR A 221 -25.61 60.84 -9.47
CA TYR A 221 -26.28 61.23 -8.23
C TYR A 221 -27.80 61.26 -8.49
N HIS A 222 -28.59 60.52 -7.72
CA HIS A 222 -29.59 61.03 -6.77
C HIS A 222 -30.37 59.89 -6.13
#